data_AF-A0A838GEN5-F1
#
_entry.id   AF-A0A838GEN5-F1
#
_cell.length_a   1.000
_cell.length_b   1.000
_cell.length_c   1.000
_cell.angle_alpha   90.00
_cell.angle_beta   90.00
_cell.angle_gamma   90.00
#
_symmetry.space_group_name_H-M   'P 1'
#
loop_
_entity.id
_entity.type
_entity.pdbx_description
1 polymer ?
#
loop_
_entity_poly.entity_id
_entity_poly.type
_entity_poly.pdbx_seq_one_letter_code
_entity_poly.pdbx_strand_id
1 'polypeptide(L)'
;MEEQDHSTAERETLTSSSGPVVNTRRSFGRFLYPFLFDPDSFEGRAASARGATWPSGARTVPVWEMEPFSPDDLLDHVARYLNPPVEAQAKAVRWRLANDARQSPTGLANAEWQLVINAHRKQSQAIPFTIADVELTLFSVGVGFVTLCVRSPRPEVATWMDLQHAFRFARGQRDVLVRATRPQAGDPGAPFFPAFAGGVDALDPAGFGTMSDVLNGLLQTASVKEDPGVWWDEVFVPGQLMTFAGLFVGGLDAEALGLLVYQVRNFFGFRQHLAPTTADL
;
A
#
# COMPACT_ATOMS: atom_id res chain seq x y z
N MET A 1 33.09 -25.01 -14.63
CA MET A 1 31.93 -25.78 -15.11
C MET A 1 31.43 -26.55 -13.91
N GLU A 2 30.56 -25.92 -13.14
CA GLU A 2 29.81 -26.50 -12.01
C GLU A 2 28.64 -25.53 -11.77
N GLU A 3 27.58 -25.70 -12.55
CA GLU A 3 26.25 -25.15 -12.23
C GLU A 3 25.64 -26.05 -11.16
N GLN A 4 25.74 -25.63 -9.89
CA GLN A 4 25.04 -26.28 -8.80
C GLN A 4 23.60 -25.76 -8.73
N ASP A 5 22.74 -26.52 -9.41
CA ASP A 5 21.39 -26.94 -9.03
C ASP A 5 20.76 -26.27 -7.78
N HIS A 6 20.30 -25.03 -7.93
CA HIS A 6 19.41 -24.35 -6.97
C HIS A 6 17.92 -24.66 -7.21
N SER A 7 17.59 -25.54 -8.16
CA SER A 7 16.20 -25.82 -8.55
C SER A 7 15.47 -26.79 -7.61
N THR A 8 16.18 -27.52 -6.75
CA THR A 8 15.60 -28.66 -6.04
C THR A 8 15.04 -28.28 -4.66
N ALA A 9 15.55 -27.21 -4.02
CA ALA A 9 15.08 -26.76 -2.72
C ALA A 9 13.77 -25.94 -2.76
N GLU A 10 13.37 -25.39 -3.93
CA GLU A 10 12.10 -24.66 -4.08
C GLU A 10 10.87 -25.58 -4.22
N ARG A 11 11.06 -26.90 -4.41
CA ARG A 11 9.97 -27.86 -4.59
C ARG A 11 9.41 -28.46 -3.29
N GLU A 12 10.11 -28.34 -2.16
CA GLU A 12 9.79 -29.12 -0.95
C GLU A 12 9.01 -28.35 0.15
N THR A 13 8.53 -27.12 -0.11
CA THR A 13 7.64 -26.41 0.82
C THR A 13 6.16 -26.36 0.39
N LEU A 14 5.79 -27.05 -0.70
CA LEU A 14 4.41 -27.13 -1.19
C LEU A 14 3.65 -28.39 -0.71
N THR A 15 4.26 -29.23 0.13
CA THR A 15 3.67 -30.50 0.54
C THR A 15 3.02 -30.41 1.93
N SER A 16 1.72 -30.08 1.96
CA SER A 16 0.66 -30.69 2.80
C SER A 16 -0.52 -29.75 3.14
N SER A 17 -0.95 -28.86 2.23
CA SER A 17 -2.30 -28.28 2.31
C SER A 17 -3.06 -28.67 1.05
N SER A 18 -4.16 -29.40 1.19
CA SER A 18 -4.96 -29.97 0.09
C SER A 18 -5.80 -28.93 -0.67
N GLY A 19 -5.33 -27.68 -0.78
CA GLY A 19 -6.05 -26.56 -1.39
C GLY A 19 -5.10 -25.53 -2.00
N PRO A 20 -5.64 -24.55 -2.74
CA PRO A 20 -4.83 -23.56 -3.44
C PRO A 20 -4.08 -22.64 -2.48
N VAL A 21 -2.84 -22.33 -2.85
CA VAL A 21 -1.88 -21.60 -2.00
C VAL A 21 -1.28 -20.43 -2.78
N VAL A 22 -1.29 -19.24 -2.20
CA VAL A 22 -0.68 -18.04 -2.76
C VAL A 22 0.82 -18.01 -2.44
N ASN A 23 1.65 -17.80 -3.45
CA ASN A 23 3.07 -17.50 -3.27
C ASN A 23 3.20 -16.06 -2.73
N THR A 24 3.39 -15.95 -1.42
CA THR A 24 3.43 -14.67 -0.69
C THR A 24 4.63 -13.79 -1.04
N ARG A 25 5.71 -14.36 -1.61
CA ARG A 25 6.90 -13.60 -2.02
C ARG A 25 6.71 -12.89 -3.36
N ARG A 26 5.92 -13.49 -4.26
CA ARG A 26 5.66 -12.99 -5.61
C ARG A 26 4.33 -12.24 -5.72
N SER A 27 3.40 -12.47 -4.80
CA SER A 27 2.08 -11.84 -4.80
C SER A 27 2.07 -10.51 -4.06
N PHE A 28 1.21 -9.59 -4.50
CA PHE A 28 1.06 -8.26 -3.91
C PHE A 28 -0.30 -7.62 -4.25
N GLY A 29 -0.73 -6.69 -3.41
CA GLY A 29 -1.80 -5.74 -3.70
C GLY A 29 -1.22 -4.32 -3.82
N ARG A 30 -1.66 -3.55 -4.81
CA ARG A 30 -1.42 -2.12 -4.92
C ARG A 30 -2.74 -1.39 -4.69
N PHE A 31 -2.74 -0.45 -3.76
CA PHE A 31 -3.89 0.36 -3.42
C PHE A 31 -3.56 1.82 -3.70
N LEU A 32 -4.28 2.41 -4.64
CA LEU A 32 -4.05 3.75 -5.14
C LEU A 32 -5.08 4.70 -4.53
N TYR A 33 -4.59 5.80 -3.99
CA TYR A 33 -5.36 6.93 -3.49
C TYR A 33 -5.19 8.11 -4.47
N PRO A 34 -6.11 8.29 -5.43
CA PRO A 34 -6.11 9.42 -6.34
C PRO A 34 -6.66 10.68 -5.66
N PHE A 35 -5.98 11.80 -5.85
CA PHE A 35 -6.39 13.10 -5.31
C PHE A 35 -6.15 14.24 -6.31
N LEU A 36 -6.88 15.34 -6.16
CA LEU A 36 -6.62 16.63 -6.81
C LEU A 36 -5.88 17.55 -5.86
N PHE A 37 -5.15 18.50 -6.43
CA PHE A 37 -4.58 19.64 -5.71
C PHE A 37 -4.49 20.84 -6.67
N ASP A 38 -4.24 22.03 -6.14
CA ASP A 38 -4.06 23.23 -6.96
C ASP A 38 -2.83 23.11 -7.88
N PRO A 39 -3.00 23.11 -9.23
CA PRO A 39 -1.88 23.03 -10.18
C PRO A 39 -0.79 24.07 -9.95
N ASP A 40 -1.16 25.29 -9.52
CA ASP A 40 -0.21 26.40 -9.32
C ASP A 40 0.74 26.14 -8.14
N SER A 41 0.36 25.23 -7.24
CA SER A 41 1.18 24.82 -6.09
C SER A 41 2.16 23.68 -6.40
N PHE A 42 2.15 23.12 -7.62
CA PHE A 42 2.95 21.93 -7.99
C PHE A 42 4.43 22.03 -7.63
N GLU A 43 5.09 23.13 -8.02
CA GLU A 43 6.53 23.30 -7.76
C GLU A 43 6.84 23.41 -6.27
N GLY A 44 5.99 24.14 -5.53
CA GLY A 44 6.12 24.27 -4.08
C GLY A 44 5.98 22.92 -3.37
N ARG A 45 4.98 22.13 -3.76
CA ARG A 45 4.75 20.80 -3.19
C ARG A 45 5.85 19.81 -3.55
N ALA A 46 6.33 19.85 -4.79
CA ALA A 46 7.47 19.04 -5.21
C ALA A 46 8.75 19.40 -4.44
N ALA A 47 8.97 20.68 -4.16
CA ALA A 47 10.06 21.15 -3.32
C ALA A 47 9.90 20.70 -1.86
N SER A 48 8.69 20.83 -1.29
CA SER A 48 8.38 20.34 0.07
C SER A 48 8.60 18.84 0.20
N ALA A 49 8.08 18.02 -0.72
CA ALA A 49 8.29 16.58 -0.72
C ALA A 49 9.78 16.22 -0.80
N ARG A 50 10.55 16.90 -1.67
CA ARG A 50 12.00 16.70 -1.80
C ARG A 50 12.76 17.05 -0.51
N GLY A 51 12.30 18.08 0.21
CA GLY A 51 12.90 18.52 1.47
C GLY A 51 12.36 17.80 2.71
N ALA A 52 11.36 16.93 2.58
CA ALA A 52 10.72 16.29 3.72
C ALA A 52 11.66 15.33 4.44
N THR A 53 11.71 15.42 5.77
CA THR A 53 12.50 14.52 6.62
C THR A 53 11.69 13.99 7.79
N TRP A 54 11.99 12.78 8.24
CA TRP A 54 11.46 12.20 9.48
C TRP A 54 12.55 12.01 10.53
N PRO A 55 12.19 12.09 11.83
CA PRO A 55 13.11 11.72 12.90
C PRO A 55 13.33 10.20 12.93
N SER A 56 14.59 9.79 13.04
CA SER A 56 15.04 8.40 13.13
C SER A 56 16.11 8.29 14.22
N GLY A 57 15.66 8.18 15.48
CA GLY A 57 16.53 8.26 16.65
C GLY A 57 17.15 9.66 16.78
N ALA A 58 18.50 9.73 16.83
CA ALA A 58 19.23 11.00 16.95
C ALA A 58 19.46 11.73 15.61
N ARG A 59 19.04 11.15 14.48
CA ARG A 59 19.23 11.72 13.13
C ARG A 59 17.89 12.00 12.46
N THR A 60 17.91 12.84 11.44
CA THR A 60 16.82 12.96 10.47
C THR A 60 17.17 12.19 9.19
N VAL A 61 16.16 11.61 8.56
CA VAL A 61 16.29 10.88 7.30
C VAL A 61 15.32 11.46 6.27
N PRO A 62 15.68 11.53 4.98
CA PRO A 62 14.75 11.96 3.94
C PRO A 62 13.54 11.02 3.89
N VAL A 63 12.34 11.57 3.70
CA VAL A 63 11.12 10.76 3.57
C VAL A 63 11.06 10.11 2.20
N TRP A 64 11.40 10.88 1.16
CA TRP A 64 11.17 10.51 -0.23
C TRP A 64 12.49 10.41 -1.01
N GLU A 65 12.62 9.36 -1.79
CA GLU A 65 13.64 9.20 -2.83
C GLU A 65 12.97 9.46 -4.18
N MET A 66 13.53 10.37 -4.97
CA MET A 66 12.99 10.66 -6.30
C MET A 66 13.30 9.50 -7.25
N GLU A 67 12.32 9.09 -8.04
CA GLU A 67 12.45 7.99 -8.99
C GLU A 67 11.90 8.42 -10.36
N PRO A 68 12.62 8.22 -11.46
CA PRO A 68 12.05 8.43 -12.78
C PRO A 68 10.91 7.43 -13.04
N PHE A 69 10.03 7.77 -13.96
CA PHE A 69 9.10 6.78 -14.50
C PHE A 69 9.87 5.80 -15.37
N SER A 70 9.63 4.50 -15.17
CA SER A 70 10.26 3.44 -15.95
C SER A 70 9.93 3.62 -17.44
N PRO A 71 10.94 3.79 -18.32
CA PRO A 71 10.69 3.92 -19.76
C PRO A 71 10.18 2.62 -20.36
N ASP A 72 10.53 1.46 -19.78
CA ASP A 72 10.13 0.14 -20.26
C ASP A 72 8.61 -0.12 -20.10
N ASP A 73 7.97 0.62 -19.18
CA ASP A 73 6.54 0.51 -18.88
C ASP A 73 5.69 1.52 -19.67
N LEU A 74 6.32 2.37 -20.50
CA LEU A 74 5.68 3.52 -21.14
C LEU A 74 5.94 3.57 -22.64
N LEU A 75 5.02 4.17 -23.38
CA LEU A 75 5.29 4.57 -24.76
C LEU A 75 6.35 5.68 -24.76
N ASP A 76 7.30 5.64 -25.71
CA ASP A 76 8.44 6.57 -25.77
C ASP A 76 8.09 8.07 -25.63
N HIS A 77 6.96 8.49 -26.21
CA HIS A 77 6.52 9.88 -26.13
C HIS A 77 5.96 10.24 -24.75
N VAL A 78 5.33 9.28 -24.05
CA VAL A 78 4.88 9.43 -22.67
C VAL A 78 6.07 9.44 -21.72
N ALA A 79 7.04 8.53 -21.92
CA ALA A 79 8.26 8.49 -21.12
C ALA A 79 9.03 9.82 -21.20
N ARG A 80 9.16 10.41 -22.39
CA ARG A 80 9.78 11.74 -22.59
C ARG A 80 8.98 12.88 -21.96
N TYR A 81 7.65 12.77 -21.93
CA TYR A 81 6.78 13.77 -21.28
C TYR A 81 6.90 13.72 -19.75
N LEU A 82 6.95 12.52 -19.17
CA LEU A 82 7.04 12.32 -17.72
C LEU A 82 8.46 12.48 -17.17
N ASN A 83 9.48 12.16 -17.97
CA ASN A 83 10.89 12.30 -17.63
C ASN A 83 11.58 13.29 -18.60
N PRO A 84 11.25 14.58 -18.56
CA PRO A 84 11.88 15.55 -19.44
C PRO A 84 13.39 15.69 -19.12
N PRO A 85 14.22 16.09 -20.10
CA PRO A 85 15.62 16.44 -19.86
C PRO A 85 15.76 17.51 -18.76
N VAL A 86 16.91 17.56 -18.09
CA VAL A 86 17.17 18.46 -16.94
C VAL A 86 16.88 19.95 -17.23
N GLU A 87 17.00 20.36 -18.49
CA GLU A 87 16.75 21.74 -18.94
C GLU A 87 15.26 22.08 -19.10
N ALA A 88 14.39 21.08 -19.13
CA ALA A 88 12.95 21.23 -19.30
C ALA A 88 12.20 21.04 -17.97
N GLN A 89 11.15 21.83 -17.77
CA GLN A 89 10.35 21.77 -16.55
C GLN A 89 9.60 20.43 -16.44
N ALA A 90 9.76 19.75 -15.30
CA ALA A 90 9.06 18.51 -15.00
C ALA A 90 7.53 18.69 -15.04
N LYS A 91 6.82 17.83 -15.77
CA LYS A 91 5.35 17.80 -15.81
C LYS A 91 4.75 16.75 -14.89
N ALA A 92 5.59 15.86 -14.38
CA ALA A 92 5.26 14.94 -13.32
C ALA A 92 6.52 14.68 -12.50
N VAL A 93 6.34 14.35 -11.23
CA VAL A 93 7.41 13.86 -10.38
C VAL A 93 6.88 12.67 -9.60
N ARG A 94 7.71 11.62 -9.52
CA ARG A 94 7.44 10.42 -8.75
C ARG A 94 8.51 10.28 -7.67
N TRP A 95 8.04 9.92 -6.49
CA TRP A 95 8.86 9.59 -5.36
C TRP A 95 8.45 8.24 -4.82
N ARG A 96 9.45 7.55 -4.27
CA ARG A 96 9.29 6.35 -3.48
C ARG A 96 9.65 6.66 -2.04
N LEU A 97 8.96 6.08 -1.08
CA LEU A 97 9.30 6.24 0.33
C LEU A 97 10.70 5.66 0.56
N ALA A 98 11.60 6.51 1.03
CA ALA A 98 12.99 6.17 1.25
C ALA A 98 13.11 4.96 2.18
N ASN A 99 14.03 4.03 1.87
CA ASN A 99 14.12 2.80 2.66
C ASN A 99 14.51 3.08 4.12
N ASP A 100 15.35 4.09 4.37
CA ASP A 100 15.73 4.55 5.71
C ASP A 100 14.56 5.14 6.50
N ALA A 101 13.66 5.87 5.84
CA ALA A 101 12.43 6.39 6.45
C ALA A 101 11.45 5.26 6.74
N ARG A 102 11.29 4.32 5.80
CA ARG A 102 10.41 3.15 5.94
C ARG A 102 10.86 2.23 7.08
N GLN A 103 12.16 2.03 7.22
CA GLN A 103 12.79 1.21 8.28
C GLN A 103 13.15 2.00 9.55
N SER A 104 12.75 3.27 9.66
CA SER A 104 13.04 4.04 10.86
C SER A 104 12.25 3.51 12.06
N PRO A 105 12.66 3.82 13.30
CA PRO A 105 11.85 3.50 14.48
C PRO A 105 10.46 4.14 14.47
N THR A 106 10.18 5.13 13.64
CA THR A 106 8.84 5.74 13.51
C THR A 106 8.15 5.38 12.20
N GLY A 107 8.81 4.55 11.37
CA GLY A 107 8.40 4.17 10.02
C GLY A 107 7.44 2.99 9.96
N LEU A 108 7.14 2.58 8.73
CA LEU A 108 6.10 1.59 8.41
C LEU A 108 6.58 0.13 8.51
N ALA A 109 7.85 -0.17 8.26
CA ALA A 109 8.34 -1.55 8.14
C ALA A 109 8.56 -2.26 9.49
N ASN A 110 8.82 -1.50 10.56
CA ASN A 110 9.12 -2.05 11.89
C ASN A 110 7.87 -2.27 12.75
N ALA A 111 6.70 -2.42 12.12
CA ALA A 111 5.44 -2.65 12.80
C ALA A 111 4.76 -3.90 12.24
N GLU A 112 4.11 -4.64 13.12
CA GLU A 112 3.24 -5.74 12.76
C GLU A 112 1.86 -5.16 12.44
N TRP A 113 1.54 -5.11 11.15
CA TRP A 113 0.28 -4.54 10.69
C TRP A 113 -0.82 -5.61 10.59
N GLN A 114 -2.00 -5.22 11.02
CA GLN A 114 -3.22 -6.02 10.93
C GLN A 114 -4.35 -5.16 10.37
N LEU A 115 -5.07 -5.70 9.40
CA LEU A 115 -6.35 -5.16 8.96
C LEU A 115 -7.44 -5.84 9.79
N VAL A 116 -8.19 -5.07 10.55
CA VAL A 116 -9.22 -5.56 11.46
C VAL A 116 -10.59 -5.28 10.86
N ILE A 117 -11.27 -6.35 10.43
CA ILE A 117 -12.60 -6.31 9.85
C ILE A 117 -13.63 -6.59 10.95
N ASN A 118 -14.73 -5.82 10.95
CA ASN A 118 -15.74 -5.84 12.00
C ASN A 118 -15.14 -5.54 13.37
N ALA A 119 -14.29 -4.51 13.46
CA ALA A 119 -13.49 -4.19 14.64
C ALA A 119 -14.31 -4.04 15.92
N HIS A 120 -15.56 -3.56 15.82
CA HIS A 120 -16.45 -3.37 16.97
C HIS A 120 -17.40 -4.54 17.24
N ARG A 121 -17.26 -5.68 16.52
CA ARG A 121 -18.14 -6.86 16.69
C ARG A 121 -17.44 -8.00 17.42
N LYS A 122 -18.24 -8.90 18.00
CA LYS A 122 -17.75 -10.11 18.70
C LYS A 122 -16.94 -11.07 17.81
N GLN A 123 -17.18 -11.04 16.50
CA GLN A 123 -16.48 -11.86 15.50
C GLN A 123 -15.63 -10.96 14.61
N SER A 124 -14.67 -10.26 15.21
CA SER A 124 -13.69 -9.50 14.44
C SER A 124 -12.69 -10.45 13.77
N GLN A 125 -12.22 -10.09 12.58
CA GLN A 125 -11.21 -10.83 11.83
C GLN A 125 -9.99 -9.93 11.65
N ALA A 126 -8.83 -10.40 12.10
CA ALA A 126 -7.56 -9.71 11.91
C ALA A 126 -6.76 -10.38 10.78
N ILE A 127 -6.42 -9.62 9.74
CA ILE A 127 -5.63 -10.07 8.60
C ILE A 127 -4.27 -9.41 8.67
N PRO A 128 -3.17 -10.18 8.88
CA PRO A 128 -1.84 -9.59 8.90
C PRO A 128 -1.43 -9.14 7.50
N PHE A 129 -0.73 -8.01 7.44
CA PHE A 129 -0.13 -7.50 6.21
C PHE A 129 1.19 -6.76 6.49
N THR A 130 1.88 -6.39 5.43
CA THR A 130 3.06 -5.53 5.46
C THR A 130 2.91 -4.47 4.38
N ILE A 131 3.34 -3.24 4.67
CA ILE A 131 3.47 -2.19 3.65
C ILE A 131 4.88 -2.32 3.07
N ALA A 132 4.96 -2.98 1.93
CA ALA A 132 6.22 -3.27 1.26
C ALA A 132 6.81 -2.02 0.60
N ASP A 133 5.94 -1.14 0.10
CA ASP A 133 6.34 0.07 -0.61
C ASP A 133 5.28 1.16 -0.53
N VAL A 134 5.71 2.41 -0.69
CA VAL A 134 4.83 3.57 -0.79
C VAL A 134 5.38 4.50 -1.86
N GLU A 135 4.53 4.95 -2.77
CA GLU A 135 4.88 5.91 -3.81
C GLU A 135 3.98 7.13 -3.74
N LEU A 136 4.56 8.31 -3.99
CA LEU A 136 3.86 9.57 -4.20
C LEU A 136 4.14 10.02 -5.63
N THR A 137 3.10 10.32 -6.39
CA THR A 137 3.23 10.90 -7.73
C THR A 137 2.40 12.16 -7.82
N LEU A 138 2.98 13.24 -8.33
CA LEU A 138 2.29 14.50 -8.61
C LEU A 138 2.44 14.84 -10.09
N PHE A 139 1.35 15.29 -10.71
CA PHE A 139 1.31 15.82 -12.07
C PHE A 139 1.04 17.32 -12.02
N SER A 140 1.72 18.10 -12.86
CA SER A 140 1.61 19.56 -12.88
C SER A 140 0.22 20.09 -13.27
N VAL A 141 -0.70 19.20 -13.66
CA VAL A 141 -2.10 19.52 -13.97
C VAL A 141 -3.02 19.42 -12.73
N GLY A 142 -2.46 19.23 -11.53
CA GLY A 142 -3.23 19.19 -10.28
C GLY A 142 -3.80 17.81 -9.94
N VAL A 143 -3.17 16.73 -10.44
CA VAL A 143 -3.56 15.34 -10.13
C VAL A 143 -2.41 14.66 -9.41
N GLY A 144 -2.72 13.91 -8.35
CA GLY A 144 -1.73 13.14 -7.62
C GLY A 144 -2.23 11.75 -7.22
N PHE A 145 -1.27 10.90 -6.86
CA PHE A 145 -1.52 9.53 -6.41
C PHE A 145 -0.60 9.20 -5.24
N VAL A 146 -1.18 8.61 -4.18
CA VAL A 146 -0.41 7.81 -3.23
C VAL A 146 -0.69 6.34 -3.54
N THR A 147 0.36 5.55 -3.76
CA THR A 147 0.23 4.10 -3.98
C THR A 147 0.85 3.35 -2.82
N LEU A 148 0.06 2.48 -2.18
CA LEU A 148 0.52 1.56 -1.15
C LEU A 148 0.69 0.16 -1.75
N CYS A 149 1.90 -0.39 -1.70
CA CYS A 149 2.16 -1.78 -2.05
C CYS A 149 2.11 -2.63 -0.78
N VAL A 150 1.18 -3.57 -0.73
CA VAL A 150 0.86 -4.38 0.44
C VAL A 150 1.04 -5.85 0.14
N ARG A 151 1.55 -6.60 1.11
CA ARG A 151 1.67 -8.06 1.03
C ARG A 151 1.11 -8.71 2.28
N SER A 152 0.50 -9.88 2.15
CA SER A 152 0.18 -10.73 3.30
C SER A 152 1.25 -11.80 3.51
N PRO A 153 1.69 -12.06 4.76
CA PRO A 153 2.53 -13.21 5.06
C PRO A 153 1.74 -14.53 5.00
N ARG A 154 0.41 -14.46 4.95
CA ARG A 154 -0.52 -15.58 4.95
C ARG A 154 -0.69 -16.13 3.53
N PRO A 155 -0.49 -17.43 3.29
CA PRO A 155 -0.57 -18.00 1.95
C PRO A 155 -2.00 -18.39 1.53
N GLU A 156 -2.99 -18.27 2.41
CA GLU A 156 -4.37 -18.66 2.13
C GLU A 156 -5.03 -17.70 1.13
N VAL A 157 -5.61 -18.24 0.05
CA VAL A 157 -6.33 -17.45 -0.98
C VAL A 157 -7.41 -16.57 -0.36
N ALA A 158 -8.17 -17.12 0.60
CA ALA A 158 -9.22 -16.39 1.30
C ALA A 158 -8.69 -15.12 1.99
N THR A 159 -7.51 -15.21 2.61
CA THR A 159 -6.88 -14.06 3.28
C THR A 159 -6.48 -12.98 2.30
N TRP A 160 -5.94 -13.33 1.13
CA TRP A 160 -5.59 -12.37 0.08
C TRP A 160 -6.82 -11.67 -0.50
N MET A 161 -7.90 -12.41 -0.70
CA MET A 161 -9.16 -11.85 -1.19
C MET A 161 -9.82 -10.91 -0.19
N ASP A 162 -9.90 -11.32 1.09
CA ASP A 162 -10.45 -10.47 2.14
C ASP A 162 -9.58 -9.23 2.37
N LEU A 163 -8.25 -9.36 2.27
CA LEU A 163 -7.33 -8.22 2.30
C LEU A 163 -7.60 -7.26 1.13
N GLN A 164 -7.67 -7.76 -0.10
CA GLN A 164 -7.96 -6.97 -1.29
C GLN A 164 -9.32 -6.24 -1.18
N HIS A 165 -10.34 -6.95 -0.70
CA HIS A 165 -11.68 -6.39 -0.54
C HIS A 165 -11.74 -5.31 0.54
N ALA A 166 -11.19 -5.58 1.72
CA ALA A 166 -11.40 -4.74 2.90
C ALA A 166 -10.40 -3.58 2.96
N PHE A 167 -9.15 -3.76 2.53
CA PHE A 167 -8.11 -2.72 2.62
C PHE A 167 -8.46 -1.47 1.80
N ARG A 168 -9.32 -1.60 0.79
CA ARG A 168 -9.80 -0.45 0.02
C ARG A 168 -10.58 0.56 0.86
N PHE A 169 -11.16 0.20 2.00
CA PHE A 169 -11.95 1.10 2.84
C PHE A 169 -11.05 1.93 3.77
N ALA A 170 -10.43 2.97 3.20
CA ALA A 170 -9.38 3.72 3.88
C ALA A 170 -9.88 4.54 5.08
N ARG A 171 -11.14 4.97 5.13
CA ARG A 171 -11.69 5.86 6.18
C ARG A 171 -12.48 5.11 7.26
N GLY A 172 -12.27 3.80 7.42
CA GLY A 172 -13.01 3.03 8.42
C GLY A 172 -14.37 2.51 7.95
N GLN A 173 -14.71 2.66 6.67
CA GLN A 173 -16.00 2.21 6.18
C GLN A 173 -16.15 0.70 6.36
N ARG A 174 -17.38 0.27 6.64
CA ARG A 174 -17.71 -1.13 6.94
C ARG A 174 -16.97 -1.70 8.16
N ASP A 175 -16.64 -0.85 9.12
CA ASP A 175 -16.01 -1.27 10.39
C ASP A 175 -14.65 -1.95 10.14
N VAL A 176 -13.87 -1.36 9.23
CA VAL A 176 -12.53 -1.81 8.86
C VAL A 176 -11.49 -0.85 9.42
N LEU A 177 -10.68 -1.29 10.37
CA LEU A 177 -9.59 -0.50 10.95
C LEU A 177 -8.24 -1.14 10.61
N VAL A 178 -7.17 -0.38 10.82
CA VAL A 178 -5.82 -0.94 10.87
C VAL A 178 -5.30 -0.88 12.30
N ARG A 179 -4.57 -1.92 12.69
CA ARG A 179 -3.84 -1.96 13.94
C ARG A 179 -2.37 -2.17 13.63
N ALA A 180 -1.51 -1.44 14.32
CA ALA A 180 -0.09 -1.70 14.30
C ALA A 180 0.41 -1.99 15.70
N THR A 181 1.27 -2.99 15.82
CA THR A 181 1.94 -3.35 17.07
C THR A 181 3.44 -3.42 16.84
N ARG A 182 4.21 -3.26 17.90
CA ARG A 182 5.66 -3.40 17.83
C ARG A 182 6.20 -4.15 19.05
N PRO A 183 7.20 -5.02 18.85
CA PRO A 183 7.96 -5.58 19.95
C PRO A 183 8.72 -4.49 20.73
N GLN A 184 8.48 -4.43 22.03
CA GLN A 184 9.24 -3.65 23.02
C GLN A 184 9.86 -4.61 24.05
N ALA A 185 10.91 -4.17 24.74
CA ALA A 185 11.53 -4.96 25.81
C ALA A 185 10.48 -5.34 26.86
N GLY A 186 10.15 -6.63 26.94
CA GLY A 186 9.15 -7.17 27.88
C GLY A 186 7.70 -7.22 27.35
N ASP A 187 7.40 -6.65 26.18
CA ASP A 187 6.08 -6.72 25.55
C ASP A 187 6.23 -6.92 24.02
N PRO A 188 6.03 -8.14 23.50
CA PRO A 188 6.19 -8.41 22.08
C PRO A 188 5.12 -7.73 21.19
N GLY A 189 4.08 -7.13 21.76
CA GLY A 189 2.92 -6.61 21.03
C GLY A 189 2.45 -5.23 21.48
N ALA A 190 3.35 -4.39 21.97
CA ALA A 190 3.00 -3.04 22.43
C ALA A 190 2.27 -2.26 21.31
N PRO A 191 1.17 -1.55 21.63
CA PRO A 191 0.47 -0.70 20.66
C PRO A 191 1.41 0.30 19.99
N PHE A 192 1.27 0.44 18.67
CA PHE A 192 2.06 1.37 17.89
C PHE A 192 1.21 2.01 16.80
N PHE A 193 1.50 3.25 16.48
CA PHE A 193 1.04 3.90 15.26
C PHE A 193 2.09 4.93 14.84
N PRO A 194 2.37 5.11 13.54
CA PRO A 194 3.41 6.03 13.11
C PRO A 194 3.13 7.46 13.57
N ALA A 195 4.15 8.15 14.10
CA ALA A 195 4.01 9.52 14.63
C ALA A 195 3.59 10.52 13.54
N PHE A 196 4.08 10.34 12.30
CA PHE A 196 3.67 11.17 11.16
C PHE A 196 2.18 10.99 10.81
N ALA A 197 1.57 9.89 11.25
CA ALA A 197 0.17 9.55 11.07
C ALA A 197 -0.65 9.78 12.36
N GLY A 198 -0.17 10.65 13.27
CA GLY A 198 -0.85 11.01 14.52
C GLY A 198 -0.29 10.30 15.76
N GLY A 199 0.21 9.07 15.62
CA GLY A 199 0.69 8.27 16.77
C GLY A 199 -0.43 7.73 17.67
N VAL A 200 -0.06 6.84 18.60
CA VAL A 200 -1.03 6.16 19.49
C VAL A 200 -1.73 7.11 20.46
N ASP A 201 -1.05 8.18 20.89
CA ASP A 201 -1.60 9.14 21.85
C ASP A 201 -2.71 9.99 21.24
N ALA A 202 -2.65 10.26 19.93
CA ALA A 202 -3.62 11.10 19.25
C ALA A 202 -4.82 10.31 18.69
N LEU A 203 -4.63 9.02 18.37
CA LEU A 203 -5.65 8.19 17.73
C LEU A 203 -6.35 7.26 18.70
N ASP A 204 -5.68 6.20 19.13
CA ASP A 204 -6.22 5.17 20.03
C ASP A 204 -5.07 4.49 20.79
N PRO A 205 -5.12 4.45 22.14
CA PRO A 205 -4.08 3.80 22.97
C PRO A 205 -3.87 2.31 22.68
N ALA A 206 -4.83 1.62 22.08
CA ALA A 206 -4.72 0.23 21.65
C ALA A 206 -4.10 0.06 20.25
N GLY A 207 -3.63 1.16 19.63
CA GLY A 207 -2.89 1.13 18.37
C GLY A 207 -3.78 1.00 17.13
N PHE A 208 -5.06 1.32 17.27
CA PHE A 208 -6.00 1.38 16.16
C PHE A 208 -5.95 2.72 15.44
N GLY A 209 -6.19 2.68 14.14
CA GLY A 209 -6.38 3.84 13.30
C GLY A 209 -7.04 3.43 11.99
N THR A 210 -7.08 4.35 11.05
CA THR A 210 -7.54 4.12 9.68
C THR A 210 -6.36 4.21 8.71
N MET A 211 -6.51 3.63 7.53
CA MET A 211 -5.48 3.81 6.49
C MET A 211 -5.43 5.27 6.01
N SER A 212 -6.52 6.03 6.16
CA SER A 212 -6.55 7.47 5.87
C SER A 212 -5.62 8.25 6.78
N ASP A 213 -5.43 7.86 8.03
CA ASP A 213 -4.48 8.52 8.94
C ASP A 213 -3.04 8.38 8.42
N VAL A 214 -2.70 7.20 7.90
CA VAL A 214 -1.41 6.94 7.25
C VAL A 214 -1.27 7.75 5.96
N LEU A 215 -2.30 7.77 5.10
CA LEU A 215 -2.31 8.52 3.84
C LEU A 215 -2.18 10.03 4.09
N ASN A 216 -2.92 10.58 5.05
CA ASN A 216 -2.88 11.98 5.43
C ASN A 216 -1.49 12.36 5.94
N GLY A 217 -0.90 11.53 6.80
CA GLY A 217 0.45 11.74 7.30
C GLY A 217 1.52 11.74 6.20
N LEU A 218 1.36 10.90 5.18
CA LEU A 218 2.22 10.90 3.99
C LEU A 218 2.03 12.16 3.15
N LEU A 219 0.78 12.56 2.88
CA LEU A 219 0.46 13.74 2.08
C LEU A 219 0.91 15.05 2.76
N GLN A 220 0.88 15.11 4.09
CA GLN A 220 1.33 16.29 4.83
C GLN A 220 2.83 16.59 4.64
N THR A 221 3.63 15.62 4.18
CA THR A 221 5.04 15.83 3.86
C THR A 221 5.27 16.72 2.64
N ALA A 222 4.24 16.92 1.81
CA ALA A 222 4.26 17.82 0.65
C ALA A 222 3.45 19.10 0.88
N SER A 223 3.09 19.42 2.12
CA SER A 223 2.44 20.70 2.45
C SER A 223 3.38 21.88 2.22
N VAL A 224 2.82 22.99 1.76
CA VAL A 224 3.55 24.26 1.56
C VAL A 224 3.25 25.21 2.72
N LYS A 225 4.14 26.16 3.02
CA LYS A 225 3.98 27.03 4.19
C LYS A 225 2.76 27.95 4.06
N GLU A 226 2.45 28.31 2.83
CA GLU A 226 1.37 29.21 2.44
C GLU A 226 -0.02 28.53 2.53
N ASP A 227 -0.04 27.20 2.53
CA ASP A 227 -1.23 26.36 2.63
C ASP A 227 -0.95 25.14 3.53
N PRO A 228 -0.89 25.35 4.86
CA PRO A 228 -0.56 24.29 5.82
C PRO A 228 -1.74 23.33 6.08
N GLY A 229 -2.90 23.59 5.48
CA GLY A 229 -4.13 22.81 5.67
C GLY A 229 -4.15 21.49 4.90
N VAL A 230 -5.35 20.93 4.76
CA VAL A 230 -5.60 19.81 3.85
C VAL A 230 -5.57 20.37 2.44
N TRP A 231 -4.56 19.97 1.69
CA TRP A 231 -4.28 20.54 0.37
C TRP A 231 -4.69 19.65 -0.80
N TRP A 232 -5.28 18.49 -0.49
CA TRP A 232 -5.69 17.49 -1.45
C TRP A 232 -7.18 17.18 -1.33
N ASP A 233 -7.80 16.88 -2.46
CA ASP A 233 -9.21 16.48 -2.54
C ASP A 233 -9.34 15.10 -3.18
N GLU A 234 -10.06 14.19 -2.54
CA GLU A 234 -10.26 12.84 -3.06
C GLU A 234 -11.21 12.81 -4.28
N VAL A 235 -10.86 12.05 -5.32
CA VAL A 235 -11.55 12.12 -6.65
C VAL A 235 -12.32 10.87 -7.02
N PHE A 236 -11.98 9.71 -6.43
CA PHE A 236 -12.57 8.44 -6.85
C PHE A 236 -13.92 8.19 -6.18
N VAL A 237 -13.92 7.46 -5.08
CA VAL A 237 -15.09 7.22 -4.24
C VAL A 237 -14.66 7.55 -2.82
N PRO A 238 -15.33 8.47 -2.11
CA PRO A 238 -14.86 8.94 -0.81
C PRO A 238 -14.46 7.83 0.17
N GLY A 239 -13.20 7.89 0.58
CA GLY A 239 -12.46 6.96 1.40
C GLY A 239 -12.28 5.56 0.82
N GLN A 240 -12.34 5.38 -0.50
CA GLN A 240 -12.06 4.11 -1.15
C GLN A 240 -10.83 4.18 -2.04
N LEU A 241 -9.95 3.19 -1.90
CA LEU A 241 -8.77 3.03 -2.73
C LEU A 241 -9.10 2.26 -4.01
N MET A 242 -8.55 2.72 -5.12
CA MET A 242 -8.48 1.90 -6.32
C MET A 242 -7.53 0.73 -6.07
N THR A 243 -7.93 -0.46 -6.47
CA THR A 243 -7.20 -1.69 -6.11
C THR A 243 -6.66 -2.38 -7.35
N PHE A 244 -5.44 -2.89 -7.26
CA PHE A 244 -4.82 -3.78 -8.22
C PHE A 244 -4.16 -4.93 -7.46
N ALA A 245 -4.21 -6.15 -7.96
CA ALA A 245 -3.54 -7.27 -7.32
C ALA A 245 -2.86 -8.16 -8.36
N GLY A 246 -1.63 -8.58 -8.06
CA GLY A 246 -0.94 -9.65 -8.75
C GLY A 246 -0.84 -10.85 -7.81
N LEU A 247 -1.63 -11.90 -8.05
CA LEU A 247 -1.62 -13.12 -7.24
C LEU A 247 -1.02 -14.28 -8.03
N PHE A 248 -0.05 -14.96 -7.43
CA PHE A 248 0.57 -16.18 -7.95
C PHE A 248 0.08 -17.35 -7.12
N VAL A 249 -0.84 -18.14 -7.67
CA VAL A 249 -1.52 -19.19 -6.90
C VAL A 249 -1.20 -20.56 -7.47
N GLY A 250 -0.73 -21.46 -6.62
CA GLY A 250 -0.46 -22.86 -6.95
C GLY A 250 -1.62 -23.76 -6.51
N GLY A 251 -1.76 -24.91 -7.15
CA GLY A 251 -2.74 -25.93 -6.77
C GLY A 251 -4.20 -25.59 -7.10
N LEU A 252 -4.45 -24.66 -8.04
CA LEU A 252 -5.79 -24.44 -8.60
C LEU A 252 -6.05 -25.38 -9.78
N ASP A 253 -7.24 -25.96 -9.81
CA ASP A 253 -7.80 -26.54 -11.02
C ASP A 253 -8.36 -25.45 -11.96
N ALA A 254 -8.69 -25.84 -13.20
CA ALA A 254 -9.14 -24.92 -14.23
C ALA A 254 -10.51 -24.28 -13.92
N GLU A 255 -11.38 -24.98 -13.20
CA GLU A 255 -12.73 -24.50 -12.87
C GLU A 255 -12.67 -23.43 -11.78
N ALA A 256 -11.88 -23.67 -10.73
CA ALA A 256 -11.64 -22.73 -9.65
C ALA A 256 -10.86 -21.49 -10.12
N LEU A 257 -10.04 -21.61 -11.17
CA LEU A 257 -9.29 -20.48 -11.74
C LEU A 257 -10.21 -19.39 -12.27
N GLY A 258 -11.24 -19.76 -13.05
CA GLY A 258 -12.19 -18.79 -13.62
C GLY A 258 -12.90 -17.99 -12.54
N LEU A 259 -13.39 -18.68 -11.51
CA LEU A 259 -14.06 -18.06 -10.36
C LEU A 259 -13.12 -17.12 -9.59
N LEU A 260 -11.89 -17.56 -9.31
CA LEU A 260 -10.91 -16.75 -8.59
C LEU A 260 -10.52 -15.49 -9.38
N VAL A 261 -10.30 -15.62 -10.70
CA VAL A 261 -10.00 -14.47 -11.56
C VAL A 261 -11.15 -13.48 -11.55
N TYR A 262 -12.39 -13.95 -11.65
CA TYR A 262 -13.57 -13.10 -11.57
C TYR A 262 -13.64 -12.37 -10.22
N GLN A 263 -13.41 -13.07 -9.11
CA GLN A 263 -13.42 -12.47 -7.78
C GLN A 263 -12.34 -11.40 -7.60
N VAL A 264 -11.11 -11.70 -8.01
CA VAL A 264 -9.96 -10.79 -7.88
C VAL A 264 -10.15 -9.54 -8.74
N ARG A 265 -10.70 -9.68 -9.97
CA ARG A 265 -10.98 -8.56 -10.86
C ARG A 265 -12.08 -7.64 -10.33
N ASN A 266 -13.05 -8.20 -9.60
CA ASN A 266 -14.17 -7.45 -9.04
C ASN A 266 -13.98 -7.05 -7.56
N PHE A 267 -12.81 -7.35 -6.98
CA PHE A 267 -12.46 -7.03 -5.60
C PHE A 267 -13.43 -7.62 -4.57
N PHE A 268 -13.90 -8.84 -4.82
CA PHE A 268 -14.83 -9.53 -3.94
C PHE A 268 -14.11 -10.22 -2.78
N GLY A 269 -14.71 -10.19 -1.60
CA GLY A 269 -14.24 -10.96 -0.45
C GLY A 269 -14.49 -12.46 -0.67
N PHE A 270 -13.75 -13.33 0.03
CA PHE A 270 -13.75 -14.77 -0.25
C PHE A 270 -15.14 -15.41 -0.15
N ARG A 271 -15.94 -14.97 0.82
CA ARG A 271 -17.27 -15.50 1.11
C ARG A 271 -18.41 -14.74 0.43
N GLN A 272 -18.12 -13.76 -0.43
CA GLN A 272 -19.19 -13.08 -1.16
C GLN A 272 -19.80 -14.06 -2.15
N HIS A 273 -21.11 -14.30 -2.01
CA HIS A 273 -21.87 -15.13 -2.93
C HIS A 273 -21.79 -14.53 -4.33
N LEU A 274 -21.30 -15.32 -5.28
CA LEU A 274 -21.23 -14.93 -6.67
C LEU A 274 -22.25 -15.71 -7.48
N ALA A 275 -22.89 -15.01 -8.41
CA ALA A 275 -23.65 -15.61 -9.50
C ALA A 275 -23.13 -15.00 -10.82
N PRO A 276 -21.88 -15.31 -11.23
CA PRO A 276 -21.35 -14.80 -12.48
C PRO A 276 -22.15 -15.42 -13.64
N THR A 277 -22.50 -14.61 -14.63
CA THR A 277 -23.11 -15.08 -15.86
C THR A 277 -22.03 -15.55 -16.84
N THR A 278 -22.39 -16.32 -17.87
CA THR A 278 -21.44 -16.71 -18.93
C THR A 278 -20.84 -15.53 -19.71
N ALA A 279 -21.41 -14.33 -19.60
CA ALA A 279 -20.85 -13.12 -20.18
C ALA A 279 -19.75 -12.48 -19.30
N ASP A 280 -19.62 -12.92 -18.05
CA ASP A 280 -18.69 -12.37 -17.04
C ASP A 280 -17.36 -13.14 -16.94
N LEU A 281 -17.25 -14.30 -17.61
CA LEU A 281 -16.10 -15.22 -17.62
C LEU A 281 -15.32 -15.11 -18.94
#